data_AF-A0A1I1MWV5-F1
#
_entry.id   AF-A0A1I1MWV5-F1
#
_cell.length_a   1.000
_cell.length_b   1.000
_cell.length_c   1.000
_cell.angle_alpha   90.00
_cell.angle_beta   90.00
_cell.angle_gamma   90.00
#
_symmetry.space_group_name_H-M   'P 1'
#
loop_
_entity.id
_entity.type
_entity.pdbx_description
1 polymer ?
#
loop_
_entity_poly.entity_id
_entity_poly.type
_entity_poly.pdbx_seq_one_letter_code
_entity_poly.pdbx_strand_id
1 'polypeptide(L)'
;MNLIFKHPWILLIAFTILNGLVLKSRSKKYIEANPELEKGYENYFKGWMFYGNIPWVIIMIGNLSGLTQNLFDYFNPKVMNPIVVTFHFSIIVLWVLSVRWIYFRNGAEFIEKHPGLFRISSLNGVSYATAKQVKLFFPLMILGGIIGMYFMWTMDFQIP
;
A
#
# COMPACT_ATOMS: atom_id res chain seq x y z
N MET A 1 17.40 -8.66 19.98
CA MET A 1 16.18 -8.26 19.24
C MET A 1 15.59 -9.48 18.53
N ASN A 2 14.30 -9.77 18.75
CA ASN A 2 13.58 -10.93 18.19
C ASN A 2 13.70 -11.00 16.66
N LEU A 3 13.69 -12.23 16.11
CA LEU A 3 13.77 -12.52 14.66
C LEU A 3 12.80 -11.65 13.82
N ILE A 4 11.63 -11.34 14.39
CA ILE A 4 10.57 -10.52 13.80
C ILE A 4 11.06 -9.10 13.44
N PHE A 5 11.90 -8.48 14.27
CA PHE A 5 12.41 -7.13 14.03
C PHE A 5 13.62 -7.10 13.10
N LYS A 6 14.31 -8.24 12.94
CA LYS A 6 15.41 -8.39 11.97
C LYS A 6 14.94 -8.65 10.55
N HIS A 7 13.77 -9.28 10.40
CA HIS A 7 13.20 -9.60 9.08
C HIS A 7 11.72 -9.17 8.96
N PRO A 8 11.40 -7.88 9.23
CA PRO A 8 10.03 -7.37 9.20
C PRO A 8 9.38 -7.53 7.83
N TRP A 9 10.18 -7.51 6.76
CA TRP A 9 9.74 -7.67 5.37
C TRP A 9 9.00 -9.00 5.14
N ILE A 10 9.34 -10.08 5.86
CA ILE A 10 8.64 -11.37 5.72
C ILE A 10 7.17 -11.20 6.08
N LEU A 11 6.89 -10.60 7.24
CA LEU A 11 5.53 -10.37 7.71
C LEU A 11 4.78 -9.38 6.81
N LEU A 12 5.45 -8.32 6.35
CA LEU A 12 4.84 -7.29 5.51
C LEU A 12 4.46 -7.83 4.12
N ILE A 13 5.34 -8.64 3.51
CA ILE A 13 5.05 -9.34 2.25
C ILE A 13 3.93 -10.36 2.47
N ALA A 14 4.04 -11.22 3.49
CA ALA A 14 3.01 -12.20 3.79
C ALA A 14 1.64 -11.55 4.01
N PHE A 15 1.59 -10.46 4.78
CA PHE A 15 0.36 -9.69 5.02
C PHE A 15 -0.20 -9.09 3.73
N THR A 16 0.64 -8.54 2.85
CA THR A 16 0.22 -7.99 1.56
C THR A 16 -0.39 -9.07 0.66
N ILE A 17 0.24 -10.25 0.61
CA ILE A 17 -0.23 -11.42 -0.14
C ILE A 17 -1.56 -11.92 0.43
N LEU A 18 -1.65 -12.12 1.75
CA LEU A 18 -2.88 -12.60 2.40
C LEU A 18 -4.04 -11.65 2.16
N ASN A 19 -3.84 -10.34 2.27
CA ASN A 19 -4.89 -9.36 1.95
C ASN A 19 -5.30 -9.42 0.48
N GLY A 20 -4.35 -9.57 -0.44
CA GLY A 20 -4.65 -9.78 -1.85
C GLY A 20 -5.49 -11.05 -2.09
N LEU A 21 -5.14 -12.17 -1.43
CA LEU A 21 -5.89 -13.44 -1.57
C LEU A 21 -7.29 -13.33 -0.99
N VAL A 22 -7.44 -12.67 0.17
CA VAL A 22 -8.74 -12.38 0.78
C VAL A 22 -9.58 -11.52 -0.16
N LEU A 23 -8.98 -10.51 -0.78
CA LEU A 23 -9.64 -9.66 -1.77
C LEU A 23 -10.08 -10.46 -3.00
N LYS A 24 -9.21 -11.32 -3.54
CA LYS A 24 -9.51 -12.19 -4.68
C LYS A 24 -10.67 -13.13 -4.35
N SER A 25 -10.64 -13.77 -3.18
CA SER A 25 -11.72 -14.63 -2.69
C SER A 25 -13.05 -13.89 -2.59
N ARG A 26 -13.05 -12.69 -2.02
CA ARG A 26 -14.26 -11.83 -1.91
C ARG A 26 -14.80 -11.37 -3.27
N SER A 27 -13.92 -11.23 -4.26
CA SER A 27 -14.28 -10.78 -5.60
C SER A 27 -15.01 -11.86 -6.41
N LYS A 28 -14.79 -13.14 -6.08
CA LYS A 28 -15.33 -14.30 -6.82
C LYS A 28 -16.85 -14.23 -7.03
N LYS A 29 -17.62 -13.94 -5.99
CA LYS A 29 -19.09 -13.83 -6.09
C LYS A 29 -19.57 -12.73 -7.04
N TYR A 30 -18.79 -11.66 -7.21
CA TYR A 30 -19.14 -10.57 -8.12
C TYR A 30 -18.76 -10.90 -9.56
N ILE A 31 -17.67 -11.66 -9.75
CA ILE A 31 -17.26 -12.19 -11.06
C ILE A 31 -18.27 -13.24 -11.53
N GLU A 32 -18.74 -14.12 -10.65
CA GLU A 32 -19.77 -15.12 -10.99
C GLU A 32 -21.09 -14.47 -11.41
N ALA A 33 -21.47 -13.36 -10.75
CA ALA A 33 -22.66 -12.61 -11.10
C ALA A 33 -22.50 -11.78 -12.40
N ASN A 34 -21.29 -11.26 -12.65
CA ASN A 34 -20.95 -10.37 -13.76
C ASN A 34 -19.56 -10.75 -14.33
N PRO A 35 -19.49 -11.75 -15.23
CA PRO A 35 -18.22 -12.30 -15.73
C PRO A 35 -17.32 -11.28 -16.43
N GLU A 36 -17.87 -10.21 -16.97
CA GLU A 36 -17.13 -9.13 -17.63
C GLU A 36 -16.17 -8.38 -16.69
N LEU A 37 -16.39 -8.45 -15.36
CA LEU A 37 -15.53 -7.81 -14.36
C LEU A 37 -14.25 -8.60 -14.09
N GLU A 38 -14.16 -9.87 -14.49
CA GLU A 38 -13.06 -10.79 -14.17
C GLU A 38 -11.69 -10.18 -14.51
N LYS A 39 -11.52 -9.74 -15.75
CA LYS A 39 -10.27 -9.14 -16.23
C LYS A 39 -9.87 -7.89 -15.43
N GLY A 40 -10.85 -7.11 -15.00
CA GLY A 40 -10.62 -5.95 -14.16
C GLY A 40 -10.04 -6.35 -12.80
N TYR A 41 -10.71 -7.27 -12.10
CA TYR A 41 -10.23 -7.80 -10.82
C TYR A 41 -8.85 -8.47 -10.93
N GLU A 42 -8.60 -9.25 -11.97
CA GLU A 42 -7.29 -9.88 -12.18
C GLU A 42 -6.17 -8.85 -12.35
N ASN A 43 -6.40 -7.83 -13.17
CA ASN A 43 -5.41 -6.78 -13.39
C ASN A 43 -5.16 -5.99 -12.11
N TYR A 44 -6.22 -5.67 -11.36
CA TYR A 44 -6.08 -5.02 -10.06
C TYR A 44 -5.28 -5.88 -9.08
N PHE A 45 -5.60 -7.18 -8.97
CA PHE A 45 -4.88 -8.10 -8.10
C PHE A 45 -3.41 -8.24 -8.49
N LYS A 46 -3.09 -8.39 -9.77
CA LYS A 46 -1.69 -8.42 -10.25
C LYS A 46 -0.96 -7.12 -9.91
N GLY A 47 -1.61 -5.98 -10.13
CA GLY A 47 -1.08 -4.66 -9.76
C GLY A 47 -0.81 -4.56 -8.25
N TRP A 48 -1.78 -4.94 -7.41
CA TRP A 48 -1.64 -4.94 -5.96
C TRP A 48 -0.46 -5.81 -5.50
N MET A 49 -0.35 -7.03 -6.03
CA MET A 49 0.72 -7.96 -5.68
C MET A 49 2.10 -7.46 -6.11
N PHE A 50 2.18 -6.76 -7.24
CA PHE A 50 3.44 -6.20 -7.71
C PHE A 50 3.80 -4.91 -6.97
N TYR A 51 2.98 -3.86 -7.12
CA TYR A 51 3.28 -2.54 -6.57
C TYR A 51 3.23 -2.49 -5.05
N GLY A 52 2.32 -3.23 -4.42
CA GLY A 52 2.16 -3.27 -2.96
C GLY A 52 3.34 -3.91 -2.22
N ASN A 53 4.15 -4.71 -2.92
CA ASN A 53 5.33 -5.36 -2.33
C ASN A 53 6.65 -4.62 -2.58
N ILE A 54 6.68 -3.60 -3.46
CA ILE A 54 7.92 -2.86 -3.78
C ILE A 54 8.63 -2.33 -2.52
N PRO A 55 7.95 -1.63 -1.58
CA PRO A 55 8.63 -1.08 -0.41
C PRO A 55 9.20 -2.18 0.50
N TRP A 56 8.52 -3.32 0.59
CA TRP A 56 8.94 -4.45 1.42
C TRP A 56 10.14 -5.19 0.83
N VAL A 57 10.20 -5.29 -0.50
CA VAL A 57 11.37 -5.83 -1.20
C VAL A 57 12.60 -4.93 -0.99
N ILE A 58 12.42 -3.61 -0.98
CA ILE A 58 13.52 -2.68 -0.66
C ILE A 58 14.02 -2.92 0.77
N ILE A 59 13.12 -3.08 1.74
CA ILE A 59 13.48 -3.41 3.13
C ILE A 59 14.23 -4.76 3.21
N MET A 60 13.74 -5.78 2.48
CA MET A 60 14.40 -7.08 2.38
C MET A 60 15.84 -6.94 1.87
N ILE A 61 16.05 -6.19 0.78
CA ILE A 61 17.38 -5.96 0.22
C ILE A 61 18.27 -5.24 1.23
N GLY A 62 17.77 -4.20 1.90
CA GLY A 62 18.54 -3.47 2.92
C GLY A 62 18.95 -4.34 4.10
N ASN A 63 18.06 -5.21 4.59
CA ASN A 63 18.40 -6.12 5.68
C ASN A 63 19.35 -7.24 5.26
N LEU A 64 19.16 -7.84 4.09
CA LEU A 64 20.03 -8.94 3.61
C LEU A 64 21.41 -8.46 3.18
N SER A 65 21.53 -7.21 2.71
CA SER A 65 22.83 -6.59 2.37
C SER A 65 23.57 -6.01 3.57
N GLY A 66 22.95 -5.98 4.76
CA GLY A 66 23.52 -5.35 5.95
C GLY A 66 23.52 -3.81 5.92
N LEU A 67 22.89 -3.19 4.92
CA LEU A 67 22.73 -1.74 4.85
C LEU A 67 21.77 -1.21 5.91
N THR A 68 20.82 -2.02 6.37
CA THR A 68 19.94 -1.70 7.51
C THR A 68 19.87 -2.87 8.48
N GLN A 69 19.93 -2.60 9.77
CA GLN A 69 19.90 -3.60 10.84
C GLN A 69 18.48 -4.00 11.23
N ASN A 70 17.51 -3.08 11.15
CA ASN A 70 16.13 -3.34 11.54
C ASN A 70 15.14 -2.40 10.81
N LEU A 71 13.84 -2.50 11.14
CA LEU A 71 12.79 -1.69 10.52
C LEU A 71 12.95 -0.19 10.81
N PHE A 72 13.43 0.16 12.00
CA PHE A 72 13.43 1.54 12.47
C PHE A 72 14.46 2.41 11.74
N ASP A 73 15.49 1.82 11.12
CA ASP A 73 16.41 2.55 10.25
C ASP A 73 15.67 3.31 9.14
N TYR A 74 14.54 2.78 8.68
CA TYR A 74 13.68 3.41 7.67
C TYR A 74 12.88 4.61 8.18
N PHE A 75 12.90 4.89 9.48
CA PHE A 75 12.32 6.10 10.07
C PHE A 75 13.33 7.23 10.28
N ASN A 76 14.60 7.01 9.94
CA ASN A 76 15.65 8.03 10.00
C ASN A 76 16.30 8.27 8.62
N PRO A 77 15.57 8.85 7.67
CA PRO A 77 16.12 9.13 6.34
C PRO A 77 17.26 10.16 6.34
N LYS A 78 17.40 10.96 7.41
CA LYS A 78 18.44 12.01 7.53
C LYS A 78 19.86 11.46 7.48
N VAL A 79 20.07 10.19 7.83
CA VAL A 79 21.39 9.53 7.75
C VAL A 79 21.82 9.22 6.32
N MET A 80 20.98 9.55 5.33
CA MET A 80 21.29 9.44 3.89
C MET A 80 21.73 8.03 3.46
N ASN A 81 21.26 7.01 4.16
CA ASN A 81 21.46 5.64 3.74
C ASN A 81 20.76 5.41 2.39
N PRO A 82 21.48 4.97 1.34
CA PRO A 82 20.91 4.84 -0.01
C PRO A 82 19.66 3.96 -0.08
N ILE A 83 19.58 2.88 0.71
CA ILE A 83 18.41 2.00 0.69
C ILE A 83 17.20 2.64 1.36
N VAL A 84 17.43 3.42 2.42
CA VAL A 84 16.37 4.17 3.12
C VAL A 84 15.84 5.28 2.23
N VAL A 85 16.72 6.01 1.53
CA VAL A 85 16.31 7.02 0.55
C VAL A 85 15.51 6.39 -0.60
N THR A 86 15.98 5.24 -1.11
CA THR A 86 15.27 4.49 -2.16
C THR A 86 13.88 4.03 -1.70
N PHE A 87 13.75 3.58 -0.45
CA PHE A 87 12.46 3.25 0.15
C PHE A 87 11.51 4.45 0.13
N HIS A 88 11.92 5.60 0.67
CA HIS A 88 11.08 6.81 0.67
C HIS A 88 10.71 7.27 -0.74
N PHE A 89 11.69 7.25 -1.65
CA PHE A 89 11.44 7.56 -3.05
C PHE A 89 10.39 6.63 -3.66
N SER A 90 10.46 5.32 -3.38
CA SER A 90 9.46 4.36 -3.86
C SER A 90 8.05 4.68 -3.36
N ILE A 91 7.90 5.11 -2.10
CA ILE A 91 6.61 5.51 -1.54
C ILE A 91 6.05 6.74 -2.27
N ILE A 92 6.88 7.76 -2.52
CA ILE A 92 6.48 8.96 -3.27
C ILE A 92 6.06 8.59 -4.69
N VAL A 93 6.83 7.74 -5.38
CA VAL A 93 6.48 7.26 -6.73
C VAL A 93 5.14 6.53 -6.72
N LEU A 94 4.92 5.64 -5.75
CA LEU A 94 3.64 4.94 -5.60
C LEU A 94 2.48 5.90 -5.35
N TRP A 95 2.66 6.95 -4.55
CA TRP A 95 1.63 7.98 -4.34
C TRP A 95 1.33 8.74 -5.63
N VAL A 96 2.36 9.18 -6.37
CA VAL A 96 2.16 9.89 -7.65
C VAL A 96 1.44 9.00 -8.67
N LEU A 97 1.85 7.74 -8.80
CA LEU A 97 1.18 6.77 -9.68
C LEU A 97 -0.26 6.53 -9.24
N SER A 98 -0.52 6.44 -7.94
CA SER A 98 -1.87 6.25 -7.39
C SER A 98 -2.75 7.48 -7.63
N VAL A 99 -2.24 8.70 -7.43
CA VAL A 99 -2.96 9.94 -7.77
C VAL A 99 -3.28 9.96 -9.26
N ARG A 100 -2.30 9.68 -10.12
CA ARG A 100 -2.51 9.60 -11.57
C ARG A 100 -3.60 8.59 -11.91
N TRP A 101 -3.57 7.42 -11.28
CA TRP A 101 -4.55 6.37 -11.53
C TRP A 101 -5.96 6.76 -11.06
N ILE A 102 -6.10 7.19 -9.80
CA ILE A 102 -7.38 7.53 -9.16
C ILE A 102 -8.09 8.69 -9.86
N TYR A 103 -7.37 9.78 -10.19
CA TYR A 103 -8.00 10.99 -10.72
C TYR A 103 -8.02 11.08 -12.23
N PHE A 104 -6.98 10.59 -12.91
CA PHE A 104 -6.75 10.86 -14.33
C PHE A 104 -6.87 9.62 -15.23
N ARG A 105 -7.01 8.42 -14.65
CA ARG A 105 -7.16 7.16 -15.40
C ARG A 105 -8.38 6.36 -14.97
N ASN A 106 -9.42 7.02 -14.49
CA ASN A 106 -10.68 6.42 -14.04
C ASN A 106 -10.52 5.38 -12.92
N GLY A 107 -9.47 5.47 -12.11
CA GLY A 107 -9.21 4.49 -11.04
C GLY A 107 -10.28 4.50 -9.94
N ALA A 108 -10.82 5.67 -9.62
CA ALA A 108 -11.94 5.78 -8.67
C ALA A 108 -13.22 5.15 -9.21
N GLU A 109 -13.55 5.41 -10.47
CA GLU A 109 -14.70 4.83 -11.18
C GLU A 109 -14.53 3.32 -11.38
N PHE A 110 -13.28 2.88 -11.58
CA PHE A 110 -12.95 1.46 -11.59
C PHE A 110 -13.27 0.83 -10.23
N ILE A 111 -12.82 1.42 -9.11
CA ILE A 111 -13.11 0.90 -7.77
C ILE A 111 -14.61 0.81 -7.51
N GLU A 112 -15.37 1.85 -7.88
CA GLU A 112 -16.83 1.89 -7.72
C GLU A 112 -17.52 0.76 -8.50
N LYS A 113 -17.06 0.48 -9.73
CA LYS A 113 -17.60 -0.59 -10.57
C LYS A 113 -17.18 -2.00 -10.15
N HIS A 114 -16.20 -2.12 -9.24
CA HIS A 114 -15.67 -3.40 -8.78
C HIS A 114 -15.97 -3.59 -7.28
N PRO A 115 -17.23 -3.95 -6.94
CA PRO A 115 -17.64 -4.11 -5.55
C PRO A 115 -16.76 -5.14 -4.81
N GLY A 116 -16.59 -4.92 -3.51
CA GLY A 116 -15.70 -5.75 -2.69
C GLY A 116 -14.23 -5.35 -2.69
N LEU A 117 -13.77 -4.47 -3.60
CA LEU A 117 -12.43 -3.87 -3.52
C LEU A 117 -12.29 -2.94 -2.31
N PHE A 118 -13.25 -2.02 -2.14
CA PHE A 118 -13.32 -1.09 -1.01
C PHE A 118 -14.67 -1.22 -0.32
N ARG A 119 -14.66 -1.66 0.93
CA ARG A 119 -15.84 -1.78 1.79
C ARG A 119 -15.82 -0.67 2.81
N ILE A 120 -16.95 0.02 2.94
CA ILE A 120 -17.18 1.00 4.00
C ILE A 120 -18.13 0.33 4.99
N SER A 121 -17.64 0.09 6.20
CA SER A 121 -18.47 -0.37 7.30
C SER A 121 -19.12 0.85 7.95
N SER A 122 -20.44 0.86 8.03
CA SER A 122 -21.21 1.89 8.71
C SER A 122 -22.12 1.25 9.75
N LEU A 123 -22.69 2.05 10.66
CA LEU A 123 -23.66 1.60 11.66
C LEU A 123 -24.87 0.89 11.02
N ASN A 124 -25.19 1.21 9.77
CA ASN A 124 -26.34 0.66 9.02
C ASN A 124 -25.95 -0.52 8.11
N GLY A 125 -24.74 -1.06 8.25
CA GLY A 125 -24.25 -2.19 7.46
C GLY A 125 -23.10 -1.82 6.53
N VAL A 126 -22.83 -2.72 5.57
CA VAL A 126 -21.68 -2.66 4.67
C VAL A 126 -22.10 -2.07 3.34
N SER A 127 -21.46 -0.97 2.95
CA SER A 127 -21.59 -0.37 1.61
C SER A 127 -20.26 -0.43 0.84
N TYR A 128 -20.30 -0.09 -0.45
CA TYR A 128 -19.11 0.02 -1.31
C TYR A 128 -18.75 1.49 -1.53
N ALA A 129 -17.46 1.75 -1.69
CA ALA A 129 -16.99 3.11 -1.93
C ALA A 129 -17.39 3.60 -3.32
N THR A 130 -18.03 4.76 -3.37
CA THR A 130 -18.29 5.50 -4.62
C THR A 130 -17.03 6.20 -5.11
N ALA A 131 -16.93 6.52 -6.42
CA ALA A 131 -15.78 7.25 -6.95
C ALA A 131 -15.58 8.61 -6.26
N LYS A 132 -16.68 9.30 -5.91
CA LYS A 132 -16.63 10.57 -5.15
C LYS A 132 -16.00 10.38 -3.77
N GLN A 133 -16.38 9.33 -3.04
CA GLN A 133 -15.79 9.03 -1.74
C GLN A 133 -14.30 8.67 -1.87
N VAL A 134 -13.94 7.84 -2.86
CA VAL A 134 -12.53 7.51 -3.11
C VAL A 134 -11.72 8.77 -3.38
N LYS A 135 -12.19 9.65 -4.28
CA LYS A 135 -11.55 10.94 -4.58
C LYS A 135 -11.54 11.92 -3.40
N LEU A 136 -12.45 11.80 -2.43
CA LEU A 136 -12.46 12.66 -1.25
C LEU A 136 -11.50 12.17 -0.16
N PHE A 137 -11.49 10.87 0.12
CA PHE A 137 -10.69 10.30 1.22
C PHE A 137 -9.24 10.03 0.83
N PHE A 138 -8.97 9.74 -0.44
CA PHE A 138 -7.63 9.41 -0.90
C PHE A 138 -6.58 10.54 -0.65
N PRO A 139 -6.88 11.84 -0.89
CA PRO A 139 -5.98 12.93 -0.52
C PRO A 139 -5.71 13.02 0.96
N LEU A 140 -6.71 12.75 1.82
CA LEU A 140 -6.54 12.78 3.27
C LEU A 140 -5.57 11.68 3.73
N MET A 141 -5.67 10.50 3.13
CA MET A 141 -4.72 9.40 3.34
C MET A 141 -3.30 9.79 2.93
N ILE A 142 -3.13 10.37 1.73
CA ILE A 142 -1.82 10.85 1.26
C ILE A 142 -1.29 11.97 2.17
N LEU A 143 -2.14 12.91 2.60
CA LEU A 143 -1.75 14.01 3.47
C LEU A 143 -1.19 13.50 4.80
N GLY A 144 -1.85 12.51 5.40
CA GLY A 144 -1.32 11.84 6.60
C GLY A 144 0.05 11.19 6.35
N GLY A 145 0.22 10.53 5.20
CA GLY A 145 1.51 9.98 4.78
C GLY A 145 2.59 11.04 4.59
N ILE A 146 2.27 12.15 3.93
CA ILE A 146 3.19 13.29 3.71
C ILE A 146 3.61 13.90 5.05
N ILE A 147 2.67 14.10 5.98
CA ILE A 147 2.96 14.62 7.31
C ILE A 147 3.89 13.66 8.07
N GLY A 148 3.58 12.36 8.05
CA GLY A 148 4.44 11.35 8.68
C GLY A 148 5.85 11.33 8.09
N MET A 149 5.96 11.38 6.75
CA MET A 149 7.24 11.47 6.06
C MET A 149 7.99 12.75 6.42
N TYR A 150 7.31 13.91 6.43
CA TYR A 150 7.90 15.18 6.84
C TYR A 150 8.48 15.11 8.25
N PHE A 151 7.76 14.51 9.21
CA PHE A 151 8.29 14.33 10.56
C PHE A 151 9.53 13.44 10.58
N MET A 152 9.55 12.32 9.86
CA MET A 152 10.74 11.45 9.73
C MET A 152 11.97 12.20 9.20
N TRP A 153 11.77 13.14 8.27
CA TRP A 153 12.86 13.94 7.70
C TRP A 153 13.28 15.14 8.55
N THR A 154 12.48 15.58 9.52
CA THR A 154 12.73 16.82 10.28
C THR A 154 12.96 16.61 11.77
N MET A 155 12.34 15.60 12.37
CA MET A 155 12.47 15.29 13.80
C MET A 155 13.52 14.20 14.03
N ASP A 156 14.18 14.25 15.19
CA ASP A 156 15.09 13.20 15.63
C ASP A 156 14.29 12.19 16.46
N PHE A 157 14.09 11.01 15.88
CA PHE A 157 13.46 9.91 16.59
C PHE A 157 14.53 9.14 17.37
N GLN A 158 14.31 8.98 18.68
CA GLN A 158 15.07 8.01 19.45
C GLN A 158 14.60 6.62 19.03
N ILE A 159 15.43 5.97 18.21
CA ILE A 159 15.18 4.64 17.69
C ILE A 159 15.83 3.62 18.63
N PRO A 160 15.11 2.55 19.05
CA PRO A 160 15.65 1.49 19.91
C PRO A 160 16.74 0.63 19.25
#